data_AF-A0A935Y9F6-F1
#
_entry.id   AF-A0A935Y9F6-F1
#
_cell.length_a   1.000
_cell.length_b   1.000
_cell.length_c   1.000
_cell.angle_alpha   90.00
_cell.angle_beta   90.00
_cell.angle_gamma   90.00
#
_symmetry.space_group_name_H-M   'P 1'
#
loop_
_entity.id
_entity.type
_entity.pdbx_description
1 polymer ?
#
loop_
_entity_poly.entity_id
_entity_poly.type
_entity_poly.pdbx_seq_one_letter_code
_entity_poly.pdbx_strand_id
1 'polypeptide(L)'
;MKIKDLRATPVNIPFTAPYRFSYGSMASVTKTVVEVITEDGVVGLGEVADGDRSSDVLKQRDQIIGLDVRDIHTAERRLVPAMRYTPWGNVLHSRRVFGGIEMAMWDARGKSENVPLTLLLGGAVRNQIPLTEYFSYRLSGKDELGSYSSGESTPVEIARYCATMIEQFGSDMFEGKLATVALDEEVAMVREVRAAKQSKLHMLDTGIVATLRNFTPGTFAADVNATALGPLVETFVYNELLKNLPYQRERWTLYHWRGKHHEVDFVAESGRTLIAIEIKAAVSLNDDDLKNLRWFKSQGPGKTWNVVGIVIYLGNDVFSFGQGIFGIPLSAFWAFS
;
A
#
# COMPACT_ATOMS: atom_id res chain seq x y z
N MET A 1 39.95 12.73 10.18
CA MET A 1 38.48 12.80 10.31
C MET A 1 38.04 13.48 11.61
N LYS A 2 38.70 14.57 12.02
CA LYS A 2 38.22 15.36 13.18
C LYS A 2 37.24 16.42 12.72
N ILE A 3 36.24 16.72 13.54
CA ILE A 3 35.25 17.76 13.28
C ILE A 3 35.95 19.12 13.37
N LYS A 4 35.96 19.85 12.26
CA LYS A 4 36.43 21.23 12.16
C LYS A 4 35.30 22.21 12.38
N ASP A 5 34.11 21.89 11.89
CA ASP A 5 32.98 22.80 11.90
C ASP A 5 31.62 22.08 11.93
N LEU A 6 30.58 22.77 12.39
CA LEU A 6 29.18 22.37 12.41
C LEU A 6 28.33 23.52 11.85
N ARG A 7 27.50 23.23 10.85
CA ARG A 7 26.50 24.16 10.31
C ARG A 7 25.10 23.58 10.46
N ALA A 8 24.12 24.48 10.51
CA ALA A 8 22.73 24.10 10.58
C ALA A 8 21.90 25.11 9.77
N THR A 9 21.18 24.59 8.79
CA THR A 9 20.40 25.39 7.84
C THR A 9 18.94 24.99 7.93
N PRO A 10 18.04 25.88 8.39
CA PRO A 10 16.62 25.60 8.34
C PRO A 10 16.13 25.69 6.89
N VAL A 11 15.35 24.71 6.48
CA VAL A 11 14.72 24.63 5.17
C VAL A 11 13.23 24.45 5.35
N ASN A 12 12.44 25.14 4.53
CA ASN A 12 11.00 24.93 4.48
C ASN A 12 10.69 24.12 3.22
N ILE A 13 10.00 22.99 3.38
CA ILE A 13 9.68 22.05 2.31
C ILE A 13 8.16 22.10 2.09
N PRO A 14 7.69 22.56 0.92
CA PRO A 14 6.27 22.64 0.62
C PRO A 14 5.68 21.25 0.41
N PHE A 15 4.41 21.09 0.73
CA PHE A 15 3.63 19.97 0.24
C PHE A 15 2.94 20.35 -1.07
N THR A 16 2.69 19.36 -1.93
CA THR A 16 1.89 19.54 -3.16
C THR A 16 0.48 20.06 -2.86
N ALA A 17 -0.07 19.67 -1.72
CA ALA A 17 -1.35 20.15 -1.20
C ALA A 17 -1.30 20.15 0.34
N PRO A 18 -1.95 21.10 1.03
CA PRO A 18 -1.94 21.13 2.49
C PRO A 18 -2.57 19.88 3.11
N TYR A 19 -1.80 19.17 3.93
CA TYR A 19 -2.24 17.98 4.66
C TYR A 19 -3.09 18.36 5.87
N ARG A 20 -4.22 17.68 6.07
CA ARG A 20 -4.97 17.76 7.33
C ARG A 20 -4.42 16.76 8.36
N PHE A 21 -4.42 17.21 9.60
CA PHE A 21 -4.12 16.45 10.80
C PHE A 21 -5.20 16.76 11.83
N SER A 22 -5.26 15.97 12.90
CA SER A 22 -6.24 16.17 13.98
C SER A 22 -6.10 17.51 14.70
N TYR A 23 -4.95 18.17 14.56
CA TYR A 23 -4.63 19.47 15.17
C TYR A 23 -4.63 20.64 14.17
N GLY A 24 -5.09 20.43 12.93
CA GLY A 24 -5.18 21.48 11.91
C GLY A 24 -4.60 21.05 10.56
N SER A 25 -4.27 22.03 9.71
CA SER A 25 -3.71 21.79 8.38
C SER A 25 -2.30 22.34 8.24
N MET A 26 -1.45 21.66 7.48
CA MET A 26 -0.06 22.02 7.26
C MET A 26 0.25 22.04 5.76
N ALA A 27 0.72 23.18 5.25
CA ALA A 27 1.06 23.36 3.83
C ALA A 27 2.55 23.08 3.53
N SER A 28 3.39 23.05 4.56
CA SER A 28 4.83 22.81 4.45
C SER A 28 5.37 22.28 5.77
N VAL A 29 6.51 21.60 5.72
CA VAL A 29 7.28 21.21 6.90
C VAL A 29 8.60 21.95 6.92
N THR A 30 8.93 22.52 8.07
CA THR A 30 10.27 23.06 8.31
C THR A 30 11.15 21.95 8.88
N LYS A 31 12.35 21.82 8.33
CA LYS A 31 13.40 20.89 8.76
C LYS A 31 14.71 21.64 8.95
N THR A 32 15.64 21.05 9.69
CA THR A 32 16.99 21.60 9.85
C THR A 32 18.00 20.62 9.29
N VAL A 33 18.69 21.02 8.22
CA VAL A 33 19.81 20.28 7.64
C VAL A 33 21.06 20.59 8.45
N VAL A 34 21.76 19.55 8.90
CA VAL A 34 22.98 19.63 9.69
C VAL A 34 24.16 19.22 8.82
N GLU A 35 25.22 20.01 8.84
CA GLU A 35 26.48 19.70 8.15
C GLU A 35 27.61 19.59 9.18
N VAL A 36 28.23 18.41 9.27
CA VAL A 36 29.47 18.19 10.04
C VAL A 36 30.64 18.26 9.06
N ILE A 37 31.49 19.27 9.19
CA ILE A 37 32.65 19.47 8.32
C ILE A 37 33.91 19.03 9.06
N THR A 38 34.69 18.18 8.41
CA THR A 38 35.95 17.66 8.94
C THR A 38 37.16 18.52 8.54
N GLU A 39 38.28 18.37 9.24
CA GLU A 39 39.55 19.07 8.94
C GLU A 39 40.05 18.78 7.52
N ASP A 40 39.82 17.57 7.03
CA ASP A 40 40.15 17.06 5.70
C ASP A 40 39.10 17.44 4.63
N GLY A 41 38.09 18.25 4.98
CA GLY A 41 37.13 18.83 4.04
C GLY A 41 35.94 17.95 3.70
N VAL A 42 35.83 16.74 4.28
CA VAL A 42 34.63 15.90 4.14
C VAL A 42 33.46 16.56 4.87
N VAL A 43 32.31 16.62 4.20
CA VAL A 43 31.04 17.12 4.76
C VAL A 43 30.06 15.96 4.89
N GLY A 44 29.65 15.66 6.11
CA GLY A 44 28.56 14.75 6.42
C GLY A 44 27.25 15.50 6.64
N LEU A 45 26.15 14.90 6.20
CA LEU A 45 24.80 15.46 6.22
C LEU A 45 23.90 14.71 7.19
N GLY A 46 23.08 15.46 7.92
CA GLY A 46 22.02 14.92 8.76
C GLY A 46 20.81 15.84 8.79
N GLU A 47 19.72 15.38 9.37
CA GLU A 47 18.46 16.14 9.47
C GLU A 47 17.92 16.06 10.90
N VAL A 48 17.52 17.19 11.47
CA VAL A 48 16.80 17.17 12.76
C VAL A 48 15.33 16.83 12.53
N ALA A 49 14.78 15.96 13.38
CA ALA A 49 13.43 15.40 13.21
C ALA A 49 12.30 16.44 13.04
N ASP A 50 12.41 17.61 13.67
CA ASP A 50 11.33 18.60 13.73
C ASP A 50 11.79 20.05 13.63
N GLY A 51 11.16 20.84 12.74
CA GLY A 51 11.19 22.29 12.75
C GLY A 51 12.54 22.96 12.46
N ASP A 52 12.59 24.26 12.70
CA ASP A 52 13.84 25.01 12.79
C ASP A 52 14.49 24.77 14.16
N ARG A 53 15.65 24.12 14.11
CA ARG A 53 16.53 23.76 15.23
C ARG A 53 17.94 24.26 15.00
N SER A 54 18.13 25.15 14.03
CA SER A 54 19.45 25.64 13.62
C SER A 54 20.23 26.21 14.80
N SER A 55 19.59 27.08 15.58
CA SER A 55 20.21 27.66 16.78
C SER A 55 20.56 26.62 17.85
N ASP A 56 19.74 25.57 18.02
CA ASP A 56 19.96 24.54 19.02
C ASP A 56 21.10 23.59 18.64
N VAL A 57 21.23 23.29 17.35
CA VAL A 57 22.37 22.56 16.77
C VAL A 57 23.66 23.39 16.93
N LEU A 58 23.64 24.67 16.56
CA LEU A 58 24.82 25.53 16.63
C LEU A 58 25.34 25.74 18.07
N LYS A 59 24.47 25.72 19.09
CA LYS A 59 24.88 25.74 20.51
C LYS A 59 25.73 24.52 20.91
N GLN A 60 25.66 23.41 20.15
CA GLN A 60 26.44 22.20 20.42
C GLN A 60 27.83 22.21 19.76
N ARG A 61 28.10 23.16 18.84
CA ARG A 61 29.30 23.21 18.00
C ARG A 61 30.59 23.06 18.81
N ASP A 62 30.81 23.94 19.78
CA ASP A 62 32.05 24.00 20.56
C ASP A 62 32.31 22.73 21.37
N GLN A 63 31.25 21.99 21.71
CA GLN A 63 31.36 20.74 22.47
C GLN A 63 31.85 19.56 21.61
N ILE A 64 31.75 19.65 20.29
CA ILE A 64 32.13 18.57 19.37
C ILE A 64 33.32 18.89 18.46
N ILE A 65 33.75 20.16 18.37
CA ILE A 65 34.96 20.50 17.61
C ILE A 65 36.16 19.69 18.11
N GLY A 66 36.94 19.16 17.16
CA GLY A 66 38.12 18.33 17.41
C GLY A 66 37.82 16.87 17.73
N LEU A 67 36.55 16.48 17.93
CA LEU A 67 36.18 15.07 18.06
C LEU A 67 36.39 14.34 16.73
N ASP A 68 36.80 13.07 16.82
CA ASP A 68 36.79 12.19 15.67
C ASP A 68 35.34 11.80 15.33
N VAL A 69 34.94 11.86 14.06
CA VAL A 69 33.57 11.49 13.64
C VAL A 69 33.20 10.04 13.96
N ARG A 70 34.18 9.17 14.24
CA ARG A 70 33.95 7.79 14.70
C ARG A 70 33.54 7.71 16.18
N ASP A 71 33.85 8.72 16.98
CA ASP A 71 33.58 8.73 18.42
C ASP A 71 32.19 9.29 18.76
N ILE A 72 31.17 8.60 18.25
CA ILE A 72 29.75 8.97 18.42
C ILE A 72 29.34 8.86 19.89
N HIS A 73 29.89 7.89 20.63
CA HIS A 73 29.57 7.71 22.04
C HIS A 73 30.02 8.91 22.89
N THR A 74 31.22 9.45 22.65
CA THR A 74 31.66 10.66 23.34
C THR A 74 30.81 11.86 22.94
N ALA A 75 30.42 11.98 21.67
CA ALA A 75 29.51 13.04 21.23
C ALA A 75 28.14 12.94 21.93
N GLU A 76 27.53 11.76 22.01
CA GLU A 76 26.27 11.53 22.72
C GLU A 76 26.39 11.95 24.18
N ARG A 77 27.43 11.50 24.88
CA ARG A 77 27.65 11.82 26.29
C ARG A 77 27.84 13.32 26.56
N ARG A 78 28.37 14.07 25.59
CA ARG A 78 28.51 15.53 25.71
C ARG A 78 27.19 16.25 25.46
N LEU A 79 26.43 15.80 24.45
CA LEU A 79 25.28 16.54 23.93
C LEU A 79 23.93 16.10 24.51
N VAL A 80 23.83 14.88 25.01
CA VAL A 80 22.62 14.29 25.54
C VAL A 80 22.79 14.01 27.03
N PRO A 81 21.91 14.54 27.90
CA PRO A 81 21.91 14.18 29.32
C PRO A 81 21.81 12.67 29.52
N ALA A 82 22.62 12.13 30.44
CA ALA A 82 22.62 10.69 30.74
C ALA A 82 21.27 10.17 31.28
N MET A 83 20.50 11.04 31.94
CA MET A 83 19.16 10.69 32.42
C MET A 83 18.16 10.64 31.26
N ARG A 84 17.32 9.60 31.23
CA ARG A 84 16.25 9.45 30.23
C ARG A 84 15.14 10.50 30.32
N TYR A 85 14.98 11.09 31.51
CA TYR A 85 14.01 12.14 31.81
C TYR A 85 14.60 13.06 32.88
N THR A 86 14.29 14.35 32.81
CA THR A 86 14.54 15.30 33.88
C THR A 86 13.36 16.27 33.99
N PRO A 87 12.90 16.63 35.20
CA PRO A 87 11.89 17.66 35.36
C PRO A 87 12.42 19.07 35.01
N TRP A 88 13.73 19.23 34.90
CA TRP A 88 14.40 20.52 34.67
C TRP A 88 14.79 20.77 33.21
N GLY A 89 14.46 19.86 32.28
CA GLY A 89 14.86 19.98 30.89
C GLY A 89 14.14 19.04 29.94
N ASN A 90 14.27 19.31 28.64
CA ASN A 90 13.64 18.51 27.60
C ASN A 90 14.66 17.54 26.97
N VAL A 91 14.80 16.35 27.58
CA VAL A 91 15.73 15.33 27.09
C VAL A 91 15.40 14.89 25.66
N LEU A 92 14.11 14.85 25.31
CA LEU A 92 13.67 14.50 23.95
C LEU A 92 14.15 15.52 22.92
N HIS A 93 14.14 16.80 23.27
CA HIS A 93 14.70 17.86 22.41
C HIS A 93 16.20 17.67 22.18
N SER A 94 16.99 17.46 23.24
CA SER A 94 18.44 17.21 23.10
C SER A 94 18.73 15.98 22.23
N ARG A 95 17.91 14.93 22.35
CA ARG A 95 18.04 13.72 21.51
C ARG A 95 17.70 13.96 20.06
N ARG A 96 16.70 14.79 19.74
CA ARG A 96 16.37 15.14 18.35
C ARG A 96 17.50 15.94 17.71
N VAL A 97 18.04 16.92 18.42
CA VAL A 97 19.20 17.71 17.97
C VAL A 97 20.41 16.79 17.77
N PHE A 98 20.70 15.92 18.73
CA PHE A 98 21.79 14.96 18.62
C PHE A 98 21.59 13.99 17.45
N GLY A 99 20.37 13.51 17.19
CA GLY A 99 20.08 12.63 16.05
C GLY A 99 20.47 13.25 14.70
N GLY A 100 20.24 14.55 14.52
CA GLY A 100 20.70 15.26 13.31
C GLY A 100 22.23 15.34 13.20
N ILE A 101 22.92 15.57 14.32
CA ILE A 101 24.39 15.61 14.38
C ILE A 101 24.99 14.22 14.18
N GLU A 102 24.42 13.20 14.79
CA GLU A 102 24.89 11.82 14.74
C GLU A 102 24.74 11.22 13.34
N MET A 103 23.63 11.49 12.65
CA MET A 103 23.49 11.15 11.22
C MET A 103 24.58 11.80 10.36
N ALA A 104 24.87 13.08 10.60
CA ALA A 104 25.94 13.79 9.89
C ALA A 104 27.33 13.21 10.19
N MET A 105 27.60 12.79 11.42
CA MET A 105 28.84 12.09 11.79
C MET A 105 28.98 10.74 11.06
N TRP A 106 27.89 9.96 10.97
CA TRP A 106 27.88 8.69 10.23
C TRP A 106 28.11 8.87 8.74
N ASP A 107 27.47 9.87 8.12
CA ASP A 107 27.68 10.19 6.71
C ASP A 107 29.12 10.66 6.45
N ALA A 108 29.66 11.55 7.29
CA ALA A 108 31.06 11.97 7.22
C ALA A 108 32.02 10.78 7.34
N ARG A 109 31.74 9.84 8.25
CA ARG A 109 32.54 8.62 8.42
C ARG A 109 32.51 7.74 7.17
N GLY A 110 31.32 7.43 6.64
CA GLY A 110 31.17 6.62 5.43
C GLY A 110 31.91 7.22 4.23
N LYS A 111 31.81 8.54 4.04
CA LYS A 111 32.54 9.28 3.01
C LYS A 111 34.06 9.25 3.21
N SER A 112 34.54 9.43 4.45
CA SER A 112 35.97 9.43 4.76
C SER A 112 36.61 8.05 4.62
N GLU A 113 35.87 6.99 4.99
CA GLU A 113 36.31 5.60 4.86
C GLU A 113 36.01 5.01 3.46
N ASN A 114 35.33 5.77 2.59
CA ASN A 114 34.90 5.38 1.25
C ASN A 114 34.10 4.06 1.22
N VAL A 115 33.17 3.90 2.15
CA VAL A 115 32.29 2.74 2.26
C VAL A 115 30.83 3.17 2.46
N PRO A 116 29.85 2.41 1.95
CA PRO A 116 28.45 2.70 2.21
C PRO A 116 28.14 2.53 3.70
N LEU A 117 27.25 3.36 4.24
CA LEU A 117 26.85 3.29 5.65
C LEU A 117 26.28 1.92 6.02
N THR A 118 25.64 1.23 5.09
CA THR A 118 25.15 -0.15 5.28
C THR A 118 26.25 -1.12 5.71
N LEU A 119 27.48 -0.97 5.21
CA LEU A 119 28.61 -1.80 5.62
C LEU A 119 29.02 -1.51 7.06
N LEU A 120 29.07 -0.23 7.43
CA LEU A 120 29.38 0.21 8.79
C LEU A 120 28.33 -0.22 9.82
N LEU A 121 27.08 -0.42 9.38
CA LEU A 121 25.95 -0.89 10.18
C LEU A 121 25.77 -2.41 10.18
N GLY A 122 26.77 -3.18 9.71
CA GLY A 122 26.76 -4.65 9.77
C GLY A 122 26.41 -5.37 8.47
N GLY A 123 26.30 -4.64 7.35
CA GLY A 123 26.04 -5.19 6.02
C GLY A 123 24.56 -5.24 5.64
N ALA A 124 24.30 -5.14 4.34
CA ALA A 124 22.93 -5.20 3.81
C ALA A 124 22.42 -6.65 3.80
N VAL A 125 21.23 -6.86 4.37
CA VAL A 125 20.48 -8.14 4.29
C VAL A 125 19.31 -8.07 3.29
N ARG A 126 19.06 -6.89 2.73
CA ARG A 126 18.06 -6.61 1.69
C ARG A 126 18.49 -5.37 0.91
N ASN A 127 18.12 -5.31 -0.37
CA ASN A 127 18.44 -4.19 -1.25
C ASN A 127 17.23 -3.30 -1.56
N GLN A 128 16.05 -3.65 -1.04
CA GLN A 128 14.81 -2.89 -1.17
C GLN A 128 14.15 -2.79 0.21
N ILE A 129 13.66 -1.61 0.55
CA ILE A 129 12.97 -1.33 1.81
C ILE A 129 11.54 -0.92 1.44
N PRO A 130 10.52 -1.72 1.78
CA PRO A 130 9.15 -1.34 1.52
C PRO A 130 8.77 -0.15 2.41
N LEU A 131 8.11 0.84 1.82
CA LEU A 131 7.61 2.02 2.51
C LEU A 131 6.08 2.00 2.53
N THR A 132 5.51 2.66 3.51
CA THR A 132 4.06 2.82 3.64
C THR A 132 3.62 4.08 2.92
N GLU A 133 2.57 3.98 2.10
CA GLU A 133 1.91 5.16 1.55
C GLU A 133 1.13 5.88 2.63
N TYR A 134 1.39 7.18 2.78
CA TYR A 134 0.75 7.98 3.80
C TYR A 134 -0.33 8.84 3.17
N PHE A 135 -1.59 8.67 3.59
CA PHE A 135 -2.70 9.47 3.09
C PHE A 135 -3.38 10.27 4.20
N SER A 136 -3.97 11.39 3.81
CA SER A 136 -4.86 12.20 4.65
C SER A 136 -5.78 13.01 3.74
N TYR A 137 -6.86 13.55 4.30
CA TYR A 137 -7.58 14.63 3.65
C TYR A 137 -6.63 15.79 3.36
N ARG A 138 -6.63 16.28 2.12
CA ARG A 138 -5.84 17.43 1.69
C ARG A 138 -6.74 18.55 1.23
N LEU A 139 -6.40 19.77 1.63
CA LEU A 139 -7.07 20.97 1.11
C LEU A 139 -6.61 21.23 -0.31
N SER A 140 -7.43 21.94 -1.09
CA SER A 140 -6.94 22.51 -2.33
C SER A 140 -5.85 23.55 -2.06
N GLY A 141 -4.88 23.62 -2.96
CA GLY A 141 -3.72 24.49 -2.79
C GLY A 141 -2.89 24.58 -4.05
N LYS A 142 -1.87 25.44 -4.00
CA LYS A 142 -0.83 25.50 -5.03
C LYS A 142 0.49 25.04 -4.42
N ASP A 143 1.27 24.29 -5.19
CA ASP A 143 2.66 24.03 -4.85
C ASP A 143 3.56 25.27 -5.13
N GLU A 144 4.85 25.19 -4.80
CA GLU A 144 5.82 26.28 -5.02
C GLU A 144 6.04 26.62 -6.51
N LEU A 145 5.72 25.69 -7.41
CA LEU A 145 5.78 25.89 -8.86
C LEU A 145 4.48 26.49 -9.42
N GLY A 146 3.49 26.76 -8.55
CA GLY A 146 2.20 27.33 -8.89
C GLY A 146 1.19 26.32 -9.45
N SER A 147 1.54 25.02 -9.46
CA SER A 147 0.64 23.95 -9.89
C SER A 147 -0.47 23.77 -8.88
N TYR A 148 -1.71 23.83 -9.35
CA TYR A 148 -2.88 23.68 -8.51
C TYR A 148 -3.18 22.20 -8.27
N SER A 149 -3.25 21.81 -7.00
CA SER A 149 -3.83 20.54 -6.58
C SER A 149 -5.18 20.79 -5.95
N SER A 150 -6.19 20.04 -6.36
CA SER A 150 -7.50 20.05 -5.71
C SER A 150 -7.47 19.46 -4.30
N GLY A 151 -6.40 18.71 -3.96
CA GLY A 151 -6.38 17.84 -2.78
C GLY A 151 -7.37 16.68 -2.89
N GLU A 152 -7.47 15.90 -1.82
CA GLU A 152 -8.50 14.88 -1.61
C GLU A 152 -9.38 15.33 -0.44
N SER A 153 -10.61 15.70 -0.76
CA SER A 153 -11.56 16.28 0.17
C SER A 153 -12.71 15.33 0.52
N THR A 154 -12.76 14.16 -0.11
CA THR A 154 -13.82 13.15 0.07
C THR A 154 -13.25 11.73 0.22
N PRO A 155 -14.00 10.81 0.87
CA PRO A 155 -13.67 9.38 0.92
C PRO A 155 -13.26 8.75 -0.42
N VAL A 156 -13.98 9.06 -1.48
CA VAL A 156 -13.76 8.49 -2.82
C VAL A 156 -12.48 9.04 -3.46
N GLU A 157 -12.15 10.31 -3.22
CA GLU A 157 -10.90 10.91 -3.71
C GLU A 157 -9.69 10.29 -3.01
N ILE A 158 -9.76 10.05 -1.70
CA ILE A 158 -8.72 9.34 -0.95
C ILE A 158 -8.53 7.91 -1.47
N ALA A 159 -9.62 7.19 -1.71
CA ALA A 159 -9.57 5.84 -2.27
C ALA A 159 -8.97 5.82 -3.68
N ARG A 160 -9.30 6.82 -4.51
CA ARG A 160 -8.69 7.00 -5.84
C ARG A 160 -7.19 7.27 -5.72
N TYR A 161 -6.76 8.12 -4.80
CA TYR A 161 -5.33 8.32 -4.53
C TYR A 161 -4.64 7.00 -4.18
N CYS A 162 -5.25 6.20 -3.30
CA CYS A 162 -4.69 4.89 -2.94
C CYS A 162 -4.59 3.94 -4.14
N ALA A 163 -5.62 3.88 -4.97
CA ALA A 163 -5.61 3.08 -6.21
C ALA A 163 -4.49 3.54 -7.16
N THR A 164 -4.29 4.85 -7.32
CA THR A 164 -3.20 5.40 -8.13
C THR A 164 -1.82 4.99 -7.59
N MET A 165 -1.61 4.99 -6.26
CA MET A 165 -0.35 4.55 -5.68
C MET A 165 -0.10 3.05 -5.90
N ILE A 166 -1.16 2.23 -5.82
CA ILE A 166 -1.07 0.80 -6.19
C ILE A 166 -0.65 0.65 -7.66
N GLU A 167 -1.30 1.37 -8.56
CA GLU A 167 -1.05 1.26 -10.01
C GLU A 167 0.35 1.77 -10.40
N GLN A 168 0.78 2.90 -9.86
CA GLN A 168 2.03 3.56 -10.25
C GLN A 168 3.27 2.97 -9.55
N PHE A 169 3.13 2.61 -8.27
CA PHE A 169 4.26 2.25 -7.42
C PHE A 169 4.20 0.83 -6.87
N GLY A 170 3.11 0.09 -7.11
CA GLY A 170 2.93 -1.25 -6.57
C GLY A 170 2.72 -1.27 -5.06
N SER A 171 2.27 -0.16 -4.48
CA SER A 171 2.19 0.02 -3.02
C SER A 171 1.16 -0.92 -2.39
N ASP A 172 1.55 -1.59 -1.29
CA ASP A 172 0.73 -2.59 -0.58
C ASP A 172 0.31 -2.11 0.83
N MET A 173 1.14 -1.29 1.47
CA MET A 173 0.92 -0.71 2.78
C MET A 173 0.45 0.73 2.70
N PHE A 174 -0.61 1.04 3.44
CA PHE A 174 -1.20 2.38 3.51
C PHE A 174 -1.47 2.76 4.96
N GLU A 175 -1.06 3.95 5.36
CA GLU A 175 -1.34 4.56 6.66
C GLU A 175 -2.14 5.85 6.45
N GLY A 176 -3.29 5.94 7.11
CA GLY A 176 -4.19 7.08 7.01
C GLY A 176 -4.19 7.93 8.26
N LYS A 177 -4.21 9.26 8.10
CA LYS A 177 -4.48 10.15 9.22
C LYS A 177 -5.98 10.21 9.53
N LEU A 178 -6.33 9.92 10.78
CA LEU A 178 -7.70 9.92 11.31
C LEU A 178 -7.93 11.08 12.29
N ALA A 179 -9.16 11.21 12.76
CA ALA A 179 -9.68 12.33 13.55
C ALA A 179 -9.49 13.71 12.88
N THR A 180 -9.70 13.79 11.57
CA THR A 180 -9.58 15.02 10.77
C THR A 180 -10.92 15.54 10.22
N VAL A 181 -11.94 14.67 10.19
CA VAL A 181 -13.32 14.97 9.77
C VAL A 181 -14.31 14.24 10.70
N ALA A 182 -15.62 14.28 10.41
CA ALA A 182 -16.62 13.59 11.20
C ALA A 182 -16.43 12.05 11.12
N LEU A 183 -16.72 11.35 12.22
CA LEU A 183 -16.45 9.90 12.36
C LEU A 183 -17.14 9.05 11.28
N ASP A 184 -18.37 9.38 10.91
CA ASP A 184 -19.13 8.71 9.86
C ASP A 184 -18.44 8.84 8.50
N GLU A 185 -17.89 10.02 8.21
CA GLU A 185 -17.10 10.27 7.01
C GLU A 185 -15.77 9.50 7.03
N GLU A 186 -15.08 9.42 8.17
CA GLU A 186 -13.84 8.63 8.30
C GLU A 186 -14.10 7.14 8.11
N VAL A 187 -15.19 6.62 8.67
CA VAL A 187 -15.62 5.23 8.46
C VAL A 187 -15.93 4.97 6.99
N ALA A 188 -16.57 5.92 6.30
CA ALA A 188 -16.79 5.83 4.86
C ALA A 188 -15.46 5.83 4.07
N MET A 189 -14.53 6.72 4.41
CA MET A 189 -13.19 6.76 3.81
C MET A 189 -12.45 5.43 3.96
N VAL A 190 -12.43 4.85 5.16
CA VAL A 190 -11.77 3.55 5.39
C VAL A 190 -12.43 2.43 4.56
N ARG A 191 -13.76 2.45 4.40
CA ARG A 191 -14.48 1.50 3.55
C ARG A 191 -14.11 1.65 2.07
N GLU A 192 -14.05 2.88 1.56
CA GLU A 192 -13.67 3.17 0.17
C GLU A 192 -12.20 2.78 -0.11
N VAL A 193 -11.28 3.14 0.79
CA VAL A 193 -9.87 2.74 0.68
C VAL A 193 -9.75 1.22 0.69
N ARG A 194 -10.47 0.53 1.57
CA ARG A 194 -10.51 -0.93 1.58
C ARG A 194 -11.02 -1.49 0.25
N ALA A 195 -12.10 -0.94 -0.29
CA ALA A 195 -12.66 -1.38 -1.56
C ALA A 195 -11.67 -1.20 -2.73
N ALA A 196 -10.92 -0.09 -2.75
CA ALA A 196 -9.88 0.17 -3.74
C ALA A 196 -8.66 -0.77 -3.63
N LYS A 197 -8.37 -1.27 -2.42
CA LYS A 197 -7.21 -2.14 -2.14
C LYS A 197 -7.45 -3.64 -2.33
N GLN A 198 -8.70 -4.10 -2.51
CA GLN A 198 -9.00 -5.53 -2.39
C GLN A 198 -8.53 -6.35 -3.59
N SER A 199 -7.36 -6.97 -3.45
CA SER A 199 -7.16 -8.32 -3.97
C SER A 199 -8.10 -9.28 -3.22
N LYS A 200 -8.86 -10.09 -3.94
CA LYS A 200 -9.70 -11.14 -3.34
C LYS A 200 -8.76 -12.26 -2.89
N LEU A 201 -8.76 -12.56 -1.59
CA LEU A 201 -7.93 -13.61 -1.01
C LEU A 201 -8.66 -14.95 -1.13
N HIS A 202 -8.05 -15.90 -1.83
CA HIS A 202 -8.53 -17.27 -1.96
C HIS A 202 -7.59 -18.23 -1.23
N MET A 203 -8.16 -19.13 -0.42
CA MET A 203 -7.39 -20.23 0.17
C MET A 203 -7.21 -21.35 -0.86
N LEU A 204 -5.97 -21.85 -1.00
CA LEU A 204 -5.64 -22.91 -1.95
C LEU A 204 -6.29 -24.27 -1.62
N ASP A 205 -6.72 -24.47 -0.37
CA ASP A 205 -7.37 -25.68 0.09
C ASP A 205 -8.78 -25.37 0.64
N THR A 206 -9.80 -25.71 -0.15
CA THR A 206 -11.20 -25.54 0.23
C THR A 206 -11.68 -26.57 1.25
N GLY A 207 -10.98 -27.69 1.43
CA GLY A 207 -11.25 -28.67 2.48
C GLY A 207 -10.91 -28.11 3.87
N ILE A 208 -9.79 -27.40 3.99
CA ILE A 208 -9.45 -26.65 5.21
C ILE A 208 -10.49 -25.56 5.47
N VAL A 209 -10.91 -24.81 4.44
CA VAL A 209 -11.96 -23.78 4.59
C VAL A 209 -13.27 -24.39 5.08
N ALA A 210 -13.71 -25.51 4.49
CA ALA A 210 -14.90 -26.22 4.91
C ALA A 210 -14.82 -26.67 6.38
N THR A 211 -13.66 -27.22 6.78
CA THR A 211 -13.41 -27.65 8.17
C THR A 211 -13.44 -26.47 9.14
N LEU A 212 -12.74 -25.37 8.83
CA LEU A 212 -12.71 -24.16 9.66
C LEU A 212 -14.08 -23.50 9.81
N ARG A 213 -14.96 -23.68 8.81
CA ARG A 213 -16.34 -23.18 8.84
C ARG A 213 -17.34 -24.18 9.43
N ASN A 214 -16.88 -25.31 9.97
CA ASN A 214 -17.70 -26.40 10.49
C ASN A 214 -18.74 -26.91 9.48
N PHE A 215 -18.36 -27.01 8.20
CA PHE A 215 -19.23 -27.58 7.18
C PHE A 215 -19.32 -29.09 7.34
N THR A 216 -20.52 -29.60 7.20
CA THR A 216 -20.84 -31.03 7.29
C THR A 216 -21.34 -31.53 5.94
N PRO A 217 -21.44 -32.84 5.70
CA PRO A 217 -22.08 -33.35 4.48
C PRO A 217 -23.49 -32.77 4.26
N GLY A 218 -24.24 -32.53 5.34
CA GLY A 218 -25.54 -31.87 5.28
C GLY A 218 -25.48 -30.44 4.77
N THR A 219 -24.37 -29.71 4.96
CA THR A 219 -24.17 -28.33 4.47
C THR A 219 -24.14 -28.24 2.93
N PHE A 220 -23.85 -29.35 2.23
CA PHE A 220 -23.80 -29.43 0.77
C PHE A 220 -25.07 -30.02 0.16
N ALA A 221 -26.10 -30.31 0.96
CA ALA A 221 -27.37 -30.80 0.45
C ALA A 221 -28.08 -29.72 -0.40
N ALA A 222 -28.85 -30.16 -1.41
CA ALA A 222 -29.44 -29.30 -2.43
C ALA A 222 -30.47 -28.28 -1.89
N ASP A 223 -30.92 -28.45 -0.65
CA ASP A 223 -31.89 -27.62 0.07
C ASP A 223 -31.25 -26.58 1.01
N VAL A 224 -29.92 -26.55 1.12
CA VAL A 224 -29.20 -25.65 2.03
C VAL A 224 -28.93 -24.27 1.41
N ASN A 225 -28.87 -23.26 2.28
CA ASN A 225 -28.65 -21.85 1.95
C ASN A 225 -27.42 -21.63 1.03
N ALA A 226 -27.70 -21.37 -0.25
CA ALA A 226 -26.73 -21.07 -1.30
C ALA A 226 -25.73 -19.95 -0.94
N THR A 227 -26.12 -18.99 -0.10
CA THR A 227 -25.27 -17.88 0.31
C THR A 227 -24.08 -18.33 1.18
N ALA A 228 -24.23 -19.42 1.95
CA ALA A 228 -23.14 -19.93 2.79
C ALA A 228 -22.06 -20.64 1.96
N LEU A 229 -22.46 -21.30 0.87
CA LEU A 229 -21.61 -22.06 -0.04
C LEU A 229 -20.94 -21.17 -1.10
N GLY A 230 -21.55 -20.06 -1.51
CA GLY A 230 -21.07 -19.16 -2.56
C GLY A 230 -19.55 -18.89 -2.51
N PRO A 231 -19.00 -18.33 -1.42
CA PRO A 231 -17.57 -18.04 -1.32
C PRO A 231 -16.66 -19.29 -1.38
N LEU A 232 -17.17 -20.45 -0.93
CA LEU A 232 -16.41 -21.71 -0.97
C LEU A 232 -16.35 -22.24 -2.42
N VAL A 233 -17.48 -22.25 -3.12
CA VAL A 233 -17.57 -22.66 -4.53
C VAL A 233 -16.73 -21.72 -5.39
N GLU A 234 -16.80 -20.42 -5.11
CA GLU A 234 -16.00 -19.42 -5.82
C GLU A 234 -14.49 -19.66 -5.65
N THR A 235 -14.05 -19.92 -4.41
CA THR A 235 -12.66 -20.25 -4.11
C THR A 235 -12.22 -21.57 -4.74
N PHE A 236 -13.10 -22.58 -4.76
CA PHE A 236 -12.82 -23.84 -5.43
C PHE A 236 -12.59 -23.61 -6.93
N VAL A 237 -13.50 -22.91 -7.60
CA VAL A 237 -13.40 -22.58 -9.02
C VAL A 237 -12.12 -21.79 -9.31
N TYR A 238 -11.79 -20.80 -8.49
CA TYR A 238 -10.52 -20.06 -8.62
C TYR A 238 -9.31 -20.99 -8.60
N ASN A 239 -9.25 -21.91 -7.62
CA ASN A 239 -8.14 -22.85 -7.50
C ASN A 239 -8.07 -23.77 -8.72
N GLU A 240 -9.20 -24.26 -9.24
CA GLU A 240 -9.20 -25.09 -10.44
C GLU A 240 -8.79 -24.30 -11.69
N LEU A 241 -9.26 -23.07 -11.86
CA LEU A 241 -8.81 -22.19 -12.94
C LEU A 241 -7.31 -21.96 -12.87
N LEU A 242 -6.77 -21.56 -11.71
CA LEU A 242 -5.34 -21.35 -11.51
C LEU A 242 -4.50 -22.57 -11.85
N LYS A 243 -4.92 -23.76 -11.42
CA LYS A 243 -4.24 -25.02 -11.75
C LYS A 243 -4.22 -25.29 -13.25
N ASN A 244 -5.29 -24.89 -13.96
CA ASN A 244 -5.45 -25.12 -15.39
C ASN A 244 -4.73 -24.10 -16.28
N LEU A 245 -4.47 -22.86 -15.82
CA LEU A 245 -3.84 -21.81 -16.63
C LEU A 245 -2.51 -22.22 -17.28
N PRO A 246 -1.56 -22.88 -16.58
CA PRO A 246 -0.28 -23.27 -17.18
C PRO A 246 -0.38 -24.32 -18.30
N TYR A 247 -1.50 -25.04 -18.39
CA TYR A 247 -1.72 -26.09 -19.39
C TYR A 247 -2.41 -25.58 -20.66
N GLN A 248 -2.78 -24.29 -20.71
CA GLN A 248 -3.40 -23.70 -21.89
C GLN A 248 -2.37 -23.41 -22.99
N ARG A 249 -2.82 -23.45 -24.25
CA ARG A 249 -1.96 -23.14 -25.42
C ARG A 249 -1.48 -21.69 -25.44
N GLU A 250 -2.33 -20.78 -24.98
CA GLU A 250 -2.02 -19.36 -24.85
C GLU A 250 -1.78 -19.00 -23.39
N ARG A 251 -1.05 -17.92 -23.15
CA ARG A 251 -0.82 -17.41 -21.79
C ARG A 251 -2.03 -16.60 -21.35
N TRP A 252 -2.74 -17.11 -20.35
CA TRP A 252 -3.88 -16.44 -19.74
C TRP A 252 -3.50 -15.80 -18.40
N THR A 253 -4.02 -14.61 -18.15
CA THR A 253 -3.93 -13.94 -16.84
C THR A 253 -5.33 -13.81 -16.24
N LEU A 254 -5.47 -14.11 -14.94
CA LEU A 254 -6.75 -14.09 -14.22
C LEU A 254 -6.84 -12.86 -13.32
N TYR A 255 -7.96 -12.14 -13.41
CA TYR A 255 -8.25 -10.93 -12.66
C TYR A 255 -9.58 -11.02 -11.94
N HIS A 256 -9.78 -10.17 -10.94
CA HIS A 256 -11.11 -9.85 -10.40
C HIS A 256 -11.57 -8.53 -10.97
N TRP A 257 -12.86 -8.41 -11.26
CA TRP A 257 -13.40 -7.13 -11.73
C TRP A 257 -14.61 -6.70 -10.92
N ARG A 258 -14.52 -5.49 -10.36
CA ARG A 258 -15.61 -4.87 -9.61
C ARG A 258 -15.76 -3.39 -10.02
N GLY A 259 -16.94 -3.04 -10.48
CA GLY A 259 -17.36 -1.67 -10.72
C GLY A 259 -18.30 -1.16 -9.62
N LYS A 260 -18.83 0.05 -9.79
CA LYS A 260 -19.71 0.72 -8.81
C LYS A 260 -21.04 -0.03 -8.58
N HIS A 261 -21.59 -0.64 -9.62
CA HIS A 261 -22.92 -1.31 -9.59
C HIS A 261 -22.91 -2.72 -10.18
N HIS A 262 -21.77 -3.14 -10.76
CA HIS A 262 -21.62 -4.43 -11.44
C HIS A 262 -20.34 -5.10 -10.97
N GLU A 263 -20.33 -6.42 -10.94
CA GLU A 263 -19.21 -7.24 -10.53
C GLU A 263 -19.12 -8.41 -11.52
N VAL A 264 -17.91 -8.90 -11.78
CA VAL A 264 -17.66 -10.15 -12.49
C VAL A 264 -16.60 -10.87 -11.65
N ASP A 265 -16.93 -12.06 -11.16
CA ASP A 265 -16.09 -12.78 -10.18
C ASP A 265 -14.66 -12.95 -10.68
N PHE A 266 -14.51 -13.39 -11.93
CA PHE A 266 -13.22 -13.51 -12.59
C PHE A 266 -13.24 -13.05 -14.05
N VAL A 267 -12.15 -12.45 -14.49
CA VAL A 267 -11.90 -12.15 -15.91
C VAL A 267 -10.56 -12.77 -16.29
N ALA A 268 -10.59 -13.73 -17.21
CA ALA A 268 -9.38 -14.28 -17.81
C ALA A 268 -9.07 -13.56 -19.13
N GLU A 269 -7.83 -13.12 -19.31
CA GLU A 269 -7.38 -12.35 -20.47
C GLU A 269 -6.26 -13.09 -21.22
N SER A 270 -6.41 -13.15 -22.55
CA SER A 270 -5.33 -13.51 -23.49
C SER A 270 -5.48 -12.69 -24.77
N GLY A 271 -4.46 -11.90 -25.10
CA GLY A 271 -4.43 -11.10 -26.33
C GLY A 271 -5.59 -10.09 -26.41
N ARG A 272 -6.54 -10.30 -27.33
CA ARG A 272 -7.77 -9.47 -27.47
C ARG A 272 -9.04 -10.18 -27.00
N THR A 273 -8.88 -11.30 -26.27
CA THR A 273 -9.98 -12.13 -25.81
C THR A 273 -10.11 -12.04 -24.30
N LEU A 274 -11.35 -11.85 -23.84
CA LEU A 274 -11.72 -11.93 -22.42
C LEU A 274 -12.71 -13.07 -22.20
N ILE A 275 -12.50 -13.83 -21.13
CA ILE A 275 -13.48 -14.76 -20.60
C ILE A 275 -13.97 -14.18 -19.28
N ALA A 276 -15.20 -13.67 -19.27
CA ALA A 276 -15.86 -13.14 -18.09
C ALA A 276 -16.61 -14.28 -17.39
N ILE A 277 -16.26 -14.58 -16.16
CA ILE A 277 -16.72 -15.74 -15.40
C ILE A 277 -17.50 -15.28 -14.18
N GLU A 278 -18.72 -15.76 -14.05
CA GLU A 278 -19.58 -15.63 -12.86
C GLU A 278 -19.79 -17.01 -12.23
N ILE A 279 -19.90 -17.07 -10.90
CA ILE A 279 -20.08 -18.32 -10.17
C ILE A 279 -21.36 -18.26 -9.36
N LYS A 280 -22.17 -19.31 -9.50
CA LYS A 280 -23.44 -19.46 -8.79
C LYS A 280 -23.45 -20.78 -8.04
N ALA A 281 -23.59 -20.69 -6.73
CA ALA A 281 -23.90 -21.85 -5.87
C ALA A 281 -25.39 -22.21 -6.00
N ALA A 282 -25.85 -22.50 -7.21
CA ALA A 282 -27.23 -22.83 -7.55
C ALA A 282 -27.28 -23.93 -8.62
N VAL A 283 -28.30 -24.79 -8.55
CA VAL A 283 -28.50 -25.91 -9.50
C VAL A 283 -29.20 -25.50 -10.79
N SER A 284 -29.79 -24.32 -10.84
CA SER A 284 -30.47 -23.76 -12.00
C SER A 284 -30.09 -22.29 -12.18
N LEU A 285 -30.05 -21.83 -13.43
CA LEU A 285 -29.75 -20.45 -13.79
C LEU A 285 -31.01 -19.72 -14.26
N ASN A 286 -31.08 -18.42 -13.98
CA ASN A 286 -32.11 -17.52 -14.49
C ASN A 286 -31.48 -16.33 -15.24
N ASP A 287 -32.32 -15.45 -15.79
CA ASP A 287 -31.86 -14.33 -16.62
C ASP A 287 -31.09 -13.26 -15.81
N ASP A 288 -31.43 -13.08 -14.54
CA ASP A 288 -30.77 -12.12 -13.65
C ASP A 288 -29.32 -12.52 -13.33
N ASP A 289 -29.01 -13.83 -13.36
CA ASP A 289 -27.64 -14.34 -13.20
C ASP A 289 -26.72 -13.89 -14.35
N LEU A 290 -27.29 -13.48 -15.49
CA LEU A 290 -26.55 -13.08 -16.69
C LEU A 290 -26.38 -11.57 -16.82
N LYS A 291 -27.05 -10.77 -15.97
CA LYS A 291 -27.13 -9.31 -16.11
C LYS A 291 -25.75 -8.64 -16.11
N ASN A 292 -24.84 -9.10 -15.26
CA ASN A 292 -23.50 -8.53 -15.12
C ASN A 292 -22.64 -8.88 -16.33
N LEU A 293 -22.69 -10.12 -16.83
CA LEU A 293 -21.96 -10.53 -18.03
C LEU A 293 -22.45 -9.77 -19.27
N ARG A 294 -23.77 -9.65 -19.42
CA ARG A 294 -24.38 -8.88 -20.52
C ARG A 294 -23.98 -7.42 -20.47
N TRP A 295 -24.01 -6.81 -19.28
CA TRP A 295 -23.57 -5.43 -19.10
C TRP A 295 -22.06 -5.29 -19.37
N PHE A 296 -21.23 -6.17 -18.82
CA PHE A 296 -19.77 -6.14 -18.98
C PHE A 296 -19.36 -6.17 -20.44
N LYS A 297 -20.05 -7.01 -21.24
CA LYS A 297 -19.82 -7.17 -22.67
C LYS A 297 -20.37 -6.00 -23.51
N SER A 298 -21.49 -5.39 -23.14
CA SER A 298 -22.17 -4.40 -23.99
C SER A 298 -21.84 -2.94 -23.65
N GLN A 299 -21.70 -2.65 -22.36
CA GLN A 299 -21.54 -1.30 -21.82
C GLN A 299 -20.29 -1.16 -20.94
N GLY A 300 -19.82 -2.27 -20.36
CA GLY A 300 -18.65 -2.32 -19.49
C GLY A 300 -17.32 -2.43 -20.22
N PRO A 301 -16.25 -2.78 -19.48
CA PRO A 301 -14.88 -2.85 -20.02
C PRO A 301 -14.70 -3.81 -21.19
N GLY A 302 -15.54 -4.84 -21.28
CA GLY A 302 -15.51 -5.83 -22.35
C GLY A 302 -16.02 -5.35 -23.72
N LYS A 303 -16.62 -4.14 -23.80
CA LYS A 303 -17.28 -3.63 -25.01
C LYS A 303 -16.42 -3.64 -26.28
N THR A 304 -15.12 -3.39 -26.15
CA THR A 304 -14.16 -3.30 -27.27
C THR A 304 -13.33 -4.57 -27.47
N TRP A 305 -13.66 -5.64 -26.74
CA TRP A 305 -12.93 -6.90 -26.68
C TRP A 305 -13.74 -8.06 -27.27
N ASN A 306 -13.07 -9.15 -27.62
CA ASN A 306 -13.75 -10.41 -27.91
C ASN A 306 -14.11 -11.12 -26.60
N VAL A 307 -15.37 -10.97 -26.14
CA VAL A 307 -15.80 -11.48 -24.83
C VAL A 307 -16.64 -12.74 -24.95
N VAL A 308 -16.24 -13.78 -24.23
CA VAL A 308 -17.05 -14.96 -23.91
C VAL A 308 -17.51 -14.86 -22.46
N GLY A 309 -18.81 -15.02 -22.21
CA GLY A 309 -19.37 -15.06 -20.86
C GLY A 309 -19.56 -16.51 -20.41
N ILE A 310 -19.14 -16.84 -19.21
CA ILE A 310 -19.33 -18.17 -18.61
C ILE A 310 -19.97 -17.99 -17.23
N VAL A 311 -21.04 -18.74 -16.96
CA VAL A 311 -21.56 -18.91 -15.62
C VAL A 311 -21.29 -20.35 -15.17
N ILE A 312 -20.47 -20.50 -14.14
CA ILE A 312 -20.22 -21.81 -13.52
C ILE A 312 -21.26 -22.04 -12.43
N TYR A 313 -21.96 -23.17 -12.50
CA TYR A 313 -23.09 -23.46 -11.60
C TYR A 313 -23.14 -24.94 -11.18
N LEU A 314 -24.00 -25.29 -10.22
CA LEU A 314 -24.05 -26.62 -9.60
C LEU A 314 -24.99 -27.62 -10.30
N GLY A 315 -25.53 -27.29 -11.47
CA GLY A 315 -26.33 -28.24 -12.25
C GLY A 315 -25.47 -29.16 -13.11
N ASN A 316 -26.12 -29.82 -14.07
CA ASN A 316 -25.50 -30.91 -14.85
C ASN A 316 -25.39 -30.63 -16.36
N ASP A 317 -26.14 -29.64 -16.87
CA ASP A 317 -26.26 -29.40 -18.30
C ASP A 317 -25.44 -28.19 -18.75
N VAL A 318 -25.01 -28.20 -20.01
CA VAL A 318 -24.41 -27.02 -20.64
C VAL A 318 -25.50 -26.23 -21.36
N PHE A 319 -25.61 -24.94 -21.06
CA PHE A 319 -26.60 -24.04 -21.67
C PHE A 319 -25.92 -22.96 -22.53
N SER A 320 -26.54 -22.61 -23.66
CA SER A 320 -26.20 -21.42 -24.44
C SER A 320 -27.30 -20.39 -24.29
N PHE A 321 -26.94 -19.19 -23.83
CA PHE A 321 -27.88 -18.07 -23.64
C PHE A 321 -27.81 -17.06 -24.78
N GLY A 322 -27.18 -17.42 -25.90
CA GLY A 322 -26.91 -16.54 -27.02
C GLY A 322 -25.78 -15.53 -26.73
N GLN A 323 -25.39 -14.80 -27.78
CA GLN A 323 -24.34 -13.77 -27.70
C GLN A 323 -23.01 -14.23 -27.07
N GLY A 324 -22.66 -15.53 -27.19
CA GLY A 324 -21.44 -16.08 -26.62
C GLY A 324 -21.42 -16.12 -25.09
N ILE A 325 -22.59 -16.27 -24.45
CA ILE A 325 -22.73 -16.51 -23.01
C ILE A 325 -23.21 -17.95 -22.77
N PHE A 326 -22.53 -18.66 -21.88
CA PHE A 326 -22.78 -20.08 -21.60
C PHE A 326 -22.93 -20.35 -20.11
N GLY A 327 -23.81 -21.30 -19.77
CA GLY A 327 -23.85 -21.92 -18.45
C GLY A 327 -23.09 -23.24 -18.49
N ILE A 328 -22.08 -23.40 -17.63
CA ILE A 328 -21.22 -24.59 -17.59
C ILE A 328 -21.33 -25.23 -16.21
N PRO A 329 -21.61 -26.54 -16.11
CA PRO A 329 -21.70 -27.21 -14.83
C PRO A 329 -20.32 -27.27 -14.17
N LEU A 330 -20.27 -27.12 -12.84
CA LEU A 330 -19.04 -27.17 -12.06
C LEU A 330 -18.26 -28.48 -12.30
N SER A 331 -18.98 -29.56 -12.58
CA SER A 331 -18.39 -30.86 -12.90
C SER A 331 -17.51 -30.86 -14.14
N ALA A 332 -17.59 -29.85 -15.01
CA ALA A 332 -16.75 -29.73 -16.20
C ALA A 332 -15.24 -29.72 -15.88
N PHE A 333 -14.83 -29.34 -14.66
CA PHE A 333 -13.42 -29.39 -14.24
C PHE A 333 -12.87 -30.81 -14.09
N TRP A 334 -13.71 -31.84 -13.93
CA TRP A 334 -13.27 -33.23 -13.74
C TRP A 334 -13.98 -34.26 -14.64
N ALA A 335 -15.10 -33.90 -15.26
CA ALA A 335 -15.90 -34.80 -16.10
C ALA A 335 -15.25 -35.14 -17.46
N PHE A 336 -14.27 -34.35 -17.90
CA PHE A 336 -13.55 -34.56 -19.18
C PHE A 336 -12.06 -34.89 -19.00
N SER A 337 -11.72 -35.47 -17.85
CA SER A 337 -10.35 -35.95 -17.57
C SER A 337 -9.97 -37.20 -18.35
#